data_AF-A0A7C1SI08-F1
#
_entry.id   AF-A0A7C1SI08-F1
#
_cell.length_a   1.000
_cell.length_b   1.000
_cell.length_c   1.000
_cell.angle_alpha   90.00
_cell.angle_beta   90.00
_cell.angle_gamma   90.00
#
_symmetry.space_group_name_H-M   'P 1'
#
loop_
_entity.id
_entity.type
_entity.pdbx_description
1 polymer ?
#
loop_
_entity_poly.entity_id
_entity_poly.type
_entity_poly.pdbx_seq_one_letter_code
_entity_poly.pdbx_strand_id
1 'polypeptide(L)'
;PFRPKPNRFKDFTKEELDKKIHEDPMWGRIICRCETVPEREILDAIHAPVGANTVDGVKFRCRTGMGRCQSGFCRPRVIEILSRELKKPYEEITKRGEDTNILIGKTKDLILKKDSGGDKSV
;
A
#
# COMPACT_ATOMS: atom_id res chain seq x y z
N PRO A 1 13.04 19.40 16.73
CA PRO A 1 13.53 18.01 16.54
C PRO A 1 14.00 17.83 15.09
N PHE A 2 15.19 17.25 14.87
CA PHE A 2 15.70 16.99 13.53
C PHE A 2 15.07 15.71 12.95
N ARG A 3 14.41 15.81 11.79
CA ARG A 3 13.85 14.65 11.06
C ARG A 3 14.68 14.44 9.80
N PRO A 4 15.49 13.36 9.70
CA PRO A 4 16.23 13.07 8.47
C PRO A 4 15.25 12.81 7.32
N LYS A 5 15.66 13.21 6.11
CA LYS A 5 14.88 12.96 4.89
C LYS A 5 14.82 11.44 4.64
N PRO A 6 13.65 10.86 4.33
CA PRO A 6 13.56 9.46 3.94
C PRO A 6 14.25 9.23 2.60
N ASN A 7 14.89 8.06 2.48
CA ASN A 7 15.53 7.63 1.24
C ASN A 7 14.48 7.37 0.15
N ARG A 8 14.69 7.93 -1.04
CA ARG A 8 13.84 7.66 -2.20
C ARG A 8 14.64 7.05 -3.32
N PHE A 9 13.96 6.33 -4.21
CA PHE A 9 14.61 5.75 -5.41
C PHE A 9 15.37 6.80 -6.23
N LYS A 10 14.82 8.01 -6.34
CA LYS A 10 15.38 9.13 -7.11
C LYS A 10 16.60 9.79 -6.46
N ASP A 11 16.89 9.47 -5.19
CA ASP A 11 18.02 10.05 -4.46
C ASP A 11 19.34 9.32 -4.76
N PHE A 12 19.30 8.15 -5.42
CA PHE A 12 20.47 7.33 -5.68
C PHE A 12 20.92 7.38 -7.13
N THR A 13 22.24 7.28 -7.32
CA THR A 13 22.83 6.98 -8.63
C THR A 13 22.57 5.51 -9.00
N LYS A 14 22.79 5.17 -10.28
CA LYS A 14 22.60 3.80 -10.77
C LYS A 14 23.47 2.78 -10.03
N GLU A 15 24.73 3.12 -9.75
CA GLU A 15 25.68 2.24 -9.05
C GLU A 15 25.30 2.02 -7.58
N GLU A 16 24.88 3.09 -6.89
CA GLU A 16 24.40 2.99 -5.50
C GLU A 16 23.10 2.18 -5.42
N LEU A 17 22.19 2.40 -6.38
CA LEU A 17 20.95 1.66 -6.44
C LEU A 17 21.23 0.17 -6.72
N ASP A 18 22.17 -0.17 -7.59
CA ASP A 18 22.55 -1.55 -7.86
C ASP A 18 23.08 -2.25 -6.60
N LYS A 19 23.94 -1.58 -5.82
CA LYS A 19 24.38 -2.07 -4.51
C LYS A 19 23.21 -2.28 -3.55
N LYS A 20 22.29 -1.32 -3.47
CA LYS A 20 21.10 -1.41 -2.62
C LYS A 20 20.16 -2.55 -3.02
N ILE A 21 20.02 -2.83 -4.31
CA ILE A 21 19.22 -3.95 -4.81
C ILE A 21 19.87 -5.29 -4.44
N HIS A 22 21.21 -5.37 -4.46
CA HIS A 22 21.93 -6.55 -4.00
C HIS A 22 21.76 -6.78 -2.48
N GLU A 23 21.76 -5.72 -1.69
CA GLU A 23 21.54 -5.80 -0.23
C GLU A 23 20.07 -6.09 0.13
N ASP A 24 19.14 -5.43 -0.56
CA ASP A 24 17.70 -5.60 -0.38
C ASP A 24 16.99 -5.59 -1.75
N PRO A 25 16.56 -6.77 -2.24
CA PRO A 25 15.84 -6.91 -3.50
C PRO A 25 14.55 -6.07 -3.60
N MET A 26 13.99 -5.61 -2.47
CA MET A 26 12.80 -4.76 -2.47
C MET A 26 13.03 -3.38 -3.10
N TRP A 27 14.28 -2.91 -3.21
CA TRP A 27 14.63 -1.74 -4.02
C TRP A 27 14.40 -1.96 -5.51
N GLY A 28 14.50 -3.21 -5.99
CA GLY A 28 14.27 -3.58 -7.39
C GLY A 28 12.81 -3.82 -7.72
N ARG A 29 11.95 -4.08 -6.71
CA ARG A 29 10.54 -4.37 -6.91
C ARG A 29 9.71 -3.10 -7.04
N ILE A 30 9.54 -2.61 -8.27
CA ILE A 30 8.74 -1.40 -8.56
C ILE A 30 7.24 -1.66 -8.41
N ILE A 31 6.62 -0.97 -7.45
CA ILE A 31 5.18 -1.03 -7.17
C ILE A 31 4.41 0.00 -8.00
N CYS A 32 4.89 1.24 -8.06
CA CYS A 32 4.30 2.27 -8.90
C CYS A 32 5.22 2.59 -10.08
N ARG A 33 4.86 2.13 -11.28
CA ARG A 33 5.62 2.41 -12.50
C ARG A 33 5.61 3.90 -12.86
N CYS A 34 4.49 4.60 -12.68
CA CYS A 34 4.38 5.99 -13.13
C CYS A 34 5.28 6.96 -12.34
N GLU A 35 5.48 6.70 -11.04
CA GLU A 35 6.32 7.54 -10.17
C GLU A 35 7.68 6.89 -9.87
N THR A 36 7.90 5.67 -10.37
CA THR A 36 9.09 4.82 -10.12
C THR A 36 9.33 4.62 -8.63
N VAL A 37 8.32 4.04 -7.95
CA VAL A 37 8.36 3.80 -6.50
C VAL A 37 8.59 2.31 -6.22
N PRO A 38 9.69 1.94 -5.55
CA PRO A 38 9.98 0.57 -5.13
C PRO A 38 9.17 0.16 -3.89
N GLU A 39 9.06 -1.14 -3.65
CA GLU A 39 8.41 -1.69 -2.44
C GLU A 39 9.10 -1.19 -1.18
N ARG A 40 10.45 -1.09 -1.18
CA ARG A 40 11.20 -0.63 -0.02
C ARG A 40 10.81 0.77 0.46
N GLU A 41 10.56 1.71 -0.46
CA GLU A 41 10.15 3.08 -0.10
C GLU A 41 8.77 3.09 0.58
N ILE A 42 7.87 2.18 0.20
CA ILE A 42 6.57 2.00 0.84
C ILE A 42 6.74 1.45 2.25
N LEU A 43 7.60 0.45 2.42
CA LEU A 43 7.89 -0.15 3.73
C LEU A 43 8.54 0.86 4.68
N ASP A 44 9.51 1.64 4.20
CA ASP A 44 10.14 2.71 4.97
C ASP A 44 9.09 3.74 5.44
N ALA A 45 8.08 4.04 4.60
CA ALA A 45 6.98 4.93 4.97
C ALA A 45 6.00 4.31 5.98
N ILE A 46 5.76 3.00 5.92
CA ILE A 46 4.91 2.27 6.88
C ILE A 46 5.60 2.21 8.25
N HIS A 47 6.90 1.93 8.30
CA HIS A 47 7.67 1.76 9.55
C HIS A 47 8.24 3.06 10.13
N ALA A 48 8.01 4.21 9.48
CA ALA A 48 8.38 5.51 10.03
C ALA A 48 7.68 5.78 11.38
N PRO A 49 8.23 6.64 12.26
CA PRO A 49 7.66 6.91 13.59
C PRO A 49 6.18 7.34 13.59
N VAL A 50 5.75 8.04 12.52
CA VAL A 50 4.33 8.29 12.24
C VAL A 50 4.01 7.57 10.93
N GLY A 51 3.89 6.25 11.03
CA GLY A 51 3.81 5.32 9.90
C GLY A 51 2.62 5.57 8.98
N ALA A 52 2.76 5.19 7.72
CA ALA A 52 1.64 5.13 6.78
C ALA A 52 0.77 3.90 7.07
N ASN A 53 -0.42 4.12 7.62
CA ASN A 53 -1.38 3.06 7.93
C ASN A 53 -2.60 3.03 6.99
N THR A 54 -2.65 3.94 6.02
CA THR A 54 -3.73 4.07 5.03
C THR A 54 -3.17 4.21 3.63
N VAL A 55 -3.99 3.94 2.60
CA VAL A 55 -3.57 4.07 1.20
C VAL A 55 -3.17 5.52 0.87
N ASP A 56 -3.93 6.52 1.35
CA ASP A 56 -3.55 7.92 1.17
C ASP A 56 -2.30 8.27 1.99
N GLY A 57 -2.09 7.63 3.14
CA GLY A 57 -0.87 7.76 3.94
C GLY A 57 0.39 7.36 3.18
N VAL A 58 0.34 6.27 2.40
CA VAL A 58 1.42 5.82 1.50
C VAL A 58 1.52 6.77 0.30
N LYS A 59 0.39 7.11 -0.33
CA LYS A 59 0.33 8.05 -1.46
C LYS A 59 1.03 9.37 -1.15
N PHE A 60 0.77 9.98 -0.01
CA PHE A 60 1.36 11.29 0.30
C PHE A 60 2.84 11.23 0.68
N ARG A 61 3.35 10.09 1.16
CA ARG A 61 4.77 9.92 1.53
C ARG A 61 5.64 9.49 0.35
N CYS A 62 5.15 8.55 -0.46
CA CYS A 62 5.89 7.89 -1.53
C CYS A 62 5.40 8.29 -2.94
N ARG A 63 4.30 9.04 -3.05
CA ARG A 63 3.63 9.40 -4.33
C ARG A 63 3.01 8.24 -5.10
N THR A 64 2.88 7.05 -4.50
CA THR A 64 2.22 5.91 -5.18
C THR A 64 0.83 6.31 -5.66
N GLY A 65 0.59 6.16 -6.96
CA GLY A 65 -0.72 6.45 -7.55
C GLY A 65 -0.98 7.93 -7.87
N MET A 66 0.02 8.81 -7.73
CA MET A 66 -0.07 10.21 -8.16
C MET A 66 0.38 10.47 -9.61
N GLY A 67 0.89 9.44 -10.29
CA GLY A 67 1.30 9.56 -11.69
C GLY A 67 0.15 9.32 -12.68
N ARG A 68 0.48 9.17 -13.97
CA ARG A 68 -0.50 9.08 -15.08
C ARG A 68 -1.66 8.10 -14.87
N CYS A 69 -1.42 6.96 -14.21
CA CYS A 69 -2.45 5.93 -14.01
C CYS A 69 -3.41 6.19 -12.84
N GLN A 70 -3.20 7.24 -12.04
CA GLN A 70 -4.07 7.62 -10.93
C GLN A 70 -4.47 6.43 -10.01
N SER A 71 -3.47 5.62 -9.63
CA SER A 71 -3.62 4.43 -8.77
C SER A 71 -4.35 3.23 -9.38
N GLY A 72 -4.71 3.25 -10.67
CA GLY A 72 -5.44 2.16 -11.34
C GLY A 72 -4.76 0.79 -11.25
N PHE A 73 -3.42 0.77 -11.21
CA PHE A 73 -2.63 -0.48 -11.18
C PHE A 73 -1.94 -0.75 -9.84
N CYS A 74 -1.39 0.28 -9.19
CA CYS A 74 -0.60 0.09 -7.98
C CYS A 74 -1.45 0.01 -6.69
N ARG A 75 -2.71 0.46 -6.70
CA ARG A 75 -3.56 0.44 -5.50
C ARG A 75 -3.75 -0.96 -4.89
N PRO A 76 -4.09 -2.02 -5.66
CA PRO A 76 -4.22 -3.36 -5.09
C PRO A 76 -2.92 -3.85 -4.43
N ARG A 77 -1.76 -3.56 -5.04
CA ARG A 77 -0.44 -3.92 -4.50
C ARG A 77 -0.12 -3.16 -3.20
N VAL A 78 -0.48 -1.89 -3.13
CA VAL A 78 -0.29 -1.08 -1.90
C VAL A 78 -1.17 -1.64 -0.77
N ILE A 79 -2.41 -2.04 -1.06
CA ILE A 79 -3.31 -2.67 -0.07
C ILE A 79 -2.72 -4.01 0.40
N GLU A 80 -2.16 -4.80 -0.51
CA GLU A 80 -1.49 -6.06 -0.19
C GLU A 80 -0.31 -5.85 0.77
N ILE A 81 0.56 -4.88 0.47
CA ILE A 81 1.70 -4.53 1.33
C ILE A 81 1.21 -4.05 2.70
N LEU A 82 0.24 -3.12 2.75
CA LEU A 82 -0.31 -2.62 4.02
C LEU A 82 -0.91 -3.74 4.86
N SER A 83 -1.69 -4.64 4.25
CA SER A 83 -2.29 -5.78 4.94
C SER A 83 -1.22 -6.71 5.51
N ARG A 84 -0.20 -7.05 4.71
CA ARG A 84 0.92 -7.90 5.11
C ARG A 84 1.71 -7.29 6.28
N GLU A 85 2.11 -6.04 6.17
CA GLU A 85 2.98 -5.38 7.16
C GLU A 85 2.23 -5.03 8.45
N LEU A 86 0.99 -4.57 8.36
CA LEU A 86 0.17 -4.20 9.52
C LEU A 86 -0.56 -5.40 10.14
N LYS A 87 -0.47 -6.59 9.52
CA LYS A 87 -1.19 -7.81 9.91
C LYS A 87 -2.70 -7.58 10.05
N LYS A 88 -3.25 -6.76 9.15
CA LYS A 88 -4.68 -6.45 9.08
C LYS A 88 -5.33 -7.16 7.91
N PRO A 89 -6.57 -7.64 8.04
CA PRO A 89 -7.32 -8.14 6.90
C PRO A 89 -7.50 -7.02 5.85
N TYR A 90 -7.71 -7.40 4.60
CA TYR A 90 -7.85 -6.45 3.50
C TYR A 90 -9.00 -5.46 3.70
N GLU A 91 -10.04 -5.92 4.38
CA GLU A 91 -11.25 -5.18 4.72
C GLU A 91 -10.97 -4.06 5.72
N GLU A 92 -9.96 -4.19 6.59
CA GLU A 92 -9.55 -3.15 7.53
C GLU A 92 -8.62 -2.10 6.93
N ILE A 93 -8.13 -2.30 5.70
CA ILE A 93 -7.30 -1.31 5.02
C ILE A 93 -8.19 -0.18 4.47
N THR A 94 -7.98 1.01 5.02
CA THR A 94 -8.77 2.19 4.68
C THR A 94 -8.03 3.12 3.73
N LYS A 95 -8.81 3.95 3.03
CA LYS A 95 -8.26 4.98 2.14
C LYS A 95 -7.60 6.11 2.93
N ARG A 96 -8.31 6.70 3.90
CA ARG A 96 -7.85 7.91 4.62
C ARG A 96 -8.17 7.90 6.12
N GLY A 97 -9.05 7.02 6.59
CA GLY A 97 -9.49 6.95 7.98
C GLY A 97 -10.67 6.01 8.16
N GLU A 98 -11.36 6.14 9.28
CA GLU A 98 -12.59 5.38 9.58
C GLU A 98 -13.64 5.54 8.47
N ASP A 99 -14.45 4.50 8.26
CA ASP A 99 -15.50 4.42 7.25
C ASP A 99 -15.06 4.66 5.79
N THR A 100 -13.76 4.53 5.52
CA THR A 100 -13.21 4.63 4.15
C THR A 100 -12.58 3.32 3.67
N ASN A 101 -13.13 2.19 4.12
CA ASN A 101 -12.71 0.85 3.73
C ASN A 101 -12.83 0.69 2.20
N ILE A 102 -11.77 0.18 1.58
CA ILE A 102 -11.72 0.01 0.12
C ILE A 102 -12.39 -1.30 -0.29
N LEU A 103 -12.29 -2.30 0.57
CA LEU A 103 -12.81 -3.65 0.37
C LEU A 103 -13.77 -3.97 1.52
N ILE A 104 -14.91 -4.57 1.18
CA ILE A 104 -15.98 -4.92 2.14
C ILE A 104 -16.07 -6.42 2.42
N GLY A 105 -15.29 -7.23 1.71
CA GLY A 105 -15.27 -8.67 1.83
C GLY A 105 -15.04 -9.37 0.49
N LYS A 106 -14.95 -10.71 0.53
CA LYS A 106 -14.87 -11.53 -0.68
C LYS A 106 -16.22 -11.59 -1.37
N THR A 107 -16.20 -11.54 -2.70
CA THR A 107 -17.42 -11.54 -3.52
C THR A 107 -18.32 -12.75 -3.24
N LYS A 108 -17.75 -13.96 -3.12
CA LYS A 108 -18.53 -15.18 -2.87
C LYS A 108 -19.15 -15.22 -1.47
N ASP A 109 -18.43 -14.76 -0.45
CA ASP A 109 -18.91 -14.80 0.94
C ASP A 109 -20.17 -13.94 1.12
N LEU A 110 -20.24 -12.82 0.41
CA LEU A 110 -21.40 -11.93 0.41
C LEU A 110 -22.63 -12.55 -0.27
N ILE A 111 -22.42 -13.33 -1.33
CA ILE A 111 -23.50 -14.04 -2.03
C ILE A 111 -24.00 -15.19 -1.17
N LEU A 112 -23.09 -16.03 -0.66
CA LEU A 112 -23.43 -17.20 0.15
C LEU A 112 -24.14 -16.82 1.46
N LYS A 113 -23.80 -15.69 2.09
CA LYS A 113 -24.51 -15.17 3.26
C LYS A 113 -25.96 -14.76 2.95
N LYS A 114 -26.24 -14.26 1.74
CA LYS A 114 -27.61 -13.97 1.30
C LYS A 114 -28.40 -15.25 1.07
N ASP A 115 -27.78 -16.27 0.50
CA ASP A 115 -28.44 -17.54 0.19
C ASP A 115 -28.69 -18.39 1.46
N SER A 116 -27.87 -18.22 2.50
CA SER A 116 -28.03 -18.89 3.81
C SER A 116 -28.90 -18.11 4.81
N GLY A 117 -29.17 -16.83 4.53
CA GLY A 117 -30.16 -16.01 5.21
C GLY A 117 -31.52 -16.17 4.53
N GLY A 118 -32.12 -17.36 4.65
CA GLY A 118 -33.54 -17.52 4.35
C GLY A 118 -34.33 -16.45 5.09
N ASP A 119 -35.24 -15.82 4.35
CA ASP A 119 -36.24 -14.89 4.85
C ASP A 119 -36.79 -15.35 6.21
N LYS A 120 -36.28 -14.73 7.27
CA LYS A 120 -36.82 -14.81 8.62
C LYS A 120 -36.90 -13.38 9.10
N SER A 121 -37.88 -12.64 8.59
CA SER A 121 -39.00 -12.15 9.43
C SER A 121 -39.67 -10.91 8.84
N VAL A 122 -41.00 -11.03 8.73
CA VAL A 122 -42.08 -10.01 8.63
C VAL A 122 -42.44 -9.50 7.24
#